data_AF-A0A3N0W3E0-F1
#
_entry.id   AF-A0A3N0W3E0-F1
#
_cell.length_a   1.000
_cell.length_b   1.000
_cell.length_c   1.000
_cell.angle_alpha   90.00
_cell.angle_beta   90.00
_cell.angle_gamma   90.00
#
_symmetry.space_group_name_H-M   'P 1'
#
loop_
_entity.id
_entity.type
_entity.pdbx_description
1 polymer ?
#
loop_
_entity_poly.entity_id
_entity_poly.type
_entity_poly.pdbx_seq_one_letter_code
_entity_poly.pdbx_strand_id
1 'polypeptide(L)'
;MKKNILVIYYSQTGQLEEIVRNIARPFESKKEEYDITYYNIQLKEDFPFPWPGDVFFNTFPESYLQIPREIIPPSEEVLSKKYDLILFGYQVWYLTPSIPIISFLKSGYAEEILKDTPVVTISATRNMWMLSQEKLKVYLKNLQAKLVGNIALVDRHDNYTSVLTILRWLTTGQKEKSGMLPAAGVSDEEIAGSVKYGDIIEKHFRSNDMSHLQPDLVKNGAIEIRPFLVRVEKVGNKIFTVWSNLIINKKEKRPLLIKFFKVYLMTAIWIISPIVLVLHLLTTPIFWVKRQKQKRYLQGINLK
;
A
#
# COMPACT_ATOMS: atom_id res chain seq x y z
N MET A 1 0.37 -13.39 -30.83
CA MET A 1 -0.75 -12.79 -30.07
C MET A 1 -0.15 -11.87 -29.02
N LYS A 2 -0.73 -10.68 -28.82
CA LYS A 2 -0.27 -9.75 -27.77
C LYS A 2 -0.56 -10.37 -26.40
N LYS A 3 0.34 -10.18 -25.43
CA LYS A 3 0.05 -10.54 -24.04
C LYS A 3 -0.76 -9.42 -23.38
N ASN A 4 -1.79 -9.78 -22.64
CA ASN A 4 -2.68 -8.83 -22.00
C ASN A 4 -2.17 -8.49 -20.60
N ILE A 5 -2.06 -7.20 -20.29
CA ILE A 5 -1.60 -6.69 -19.00
C ILE A 5 -2.70 -5.83 -18.41
N LEU A 6 -3.07 -6.10 -17.17
CA LEU A 6 -4.01 -5.25 -16.43
C LEU A 6 -3.27 -4.41 -15.39
N VAL A 7 -3.49 -3.12 -15.41
CA VAL A 7 -3.07 -2.21 -14.33
C VAL A 7 -4.28 -1.87 -13.49
N ILE A 8 -4.39 -2.50 -12.31
CA ILE A 8 -5.45 -2.22 -11.33
C ILE A 8 -4.89 -1.27 -10.28
N TYR A 9 -5.59 -0.18 -9.96
CA TYR A 9 -5.17 0.69 -8.86
C TYR A 9 -6.33 1.46 -8.24
N TYR A 10 -6.11 1.96 -7.02
CA TYR A 10 -6.86 3.08 -6.45
C TYR A 10 -5.87 4.14 -6.00
N SER A 11 -6.06 5.39 -6.41
CA SER A 11 -5.16 6.49 -6.04
C SER A 11 -5.94 7.74 -5.66
N GLN A 12 -6.00 8.05 -4.37
CA GLN A 12 -6.70 9.23 -3.90
C GLN A 12 -6.01 10.56 -4.25
N THR A 13 -4.68 10.58 -4.29
CA THR A 13 -3.88 11.81 -4.44
C THR A 13 -3.18 11.93 -5.79
N GLY A 14 -3.42 10.98 -6.70
CA GLY A 14 -2.69 10.86 -7.98
C GLY A 14 -1.28 10.23 -7.86
N GLN A 15 -0.61 10.30 -6.71
CA GLN A 15 0.78 9.81 -6.56
C GLN A 15 0.94 8.33 -6.94
N LEU A 16 0.01 7.47 -6.53
CA LEU A 16 0.11 6.04 -6.86
C LEU A 16 -0.22 5.78 -8.33
N GLU A 17 -1.17 6.53 -8.90
CA GLU A 17 -1.48 6.45 -10.33
C GLU A 17 -0.23 6.78 -11.17
N GLU A 18 0.48 7.85 -10.84
CA GLU A 18 1.71 8.23 -11.54
C GLU A 18 2.77 7.12 -11.47
N ILE A 19 2.96 6.53 -10.27
CA ILE A 19 3.91 5.42 -10.08
C ILE A 19 3.52 4.19 -10.90
N VAL A 20 2.25 3.75 -10.86
CA VAL A 20 1.85 2.55 -11.64
C VAL A 20 1.92 2.79 -13.14
N ARG A 21 1.60 4.00 -13.61
CA ARG A 21 1.78 4.40 -15.00
C ARG A 21 3.25 4.37 -15.40
N ASN A 22 4.13 4.93 -14.59
CA ASN A 22 5.58 4.91 -14.83
C ASN A 22 6.12 3.46 -14.94
N ILE A 23 5.67 2.57 -14.05
CA ILE A 23 6.01 1.15 -14.09
C ILE A 23 5.42 0.44 -15.31
N ALA A 24 4.25 0.88 -15.81
CA ALA A 24 3.63 0.31 -17.01
C ALA A 24 4.26 0.80 -18.33
N ARG A 25 4.93 1.97 -18.34
CA ARG A 25 5.50 2.59 -19.57
C ARG A 25 6.35 1.64 -20.43
N PRO A 26 7.23 0.77 -19.89
CA PRO A 26 8.02 -0.14 -20.73
C PRO A 26 7.15 -1.10 -21.55
N PHE A 27 5.99 -1.51 -21.03
CA PHE A 27 5.02 -2.30 -21.78
C PHE A 27 4.29 -1.46 -22.83
N GLU A 28 3.88 -0.23 -22.48
CA GLU A 28 3.21 0.70 -23.42
C GLU A 28 4.10 1.09 -24.60
N SER A 29 5.42 1.09 -24.42
CA SER A 29 6.38 1.35 -25.49
C SER A 29 6.47 0.21 -26.53
N LYS A 30 5.96 -0.98 -26.18
CA LYS A 30 6.00 -2.21 -26.99
C LYS A 30 4.59 -2.67 -27.36
N LYS A 31 3.79 -1.76 -27.94
CA LYS A 31 2.37 -2.00 -28.28
C LYS A 31 2.14 -3.18 -29.24
N GLU A 32 3.16 -3.60 -30.00
CA GLU A 32 3.06 -4.78 -30.87
C GLU A 32 3.12 -6.10 -30.09
N GLU A 33 3.71 -6.09 -28.88
CA GLU A 33 3.87 -7.26 -28.01
C GLU A 33 2.82 -7.32 -26.90
N TYR A 34 2.35 -6.15 -26.42
CA TYR A 34 1.50 -6.03 -25.25
C TYR A 34 0.22 -5.23 -25.52
N ASP A 35 -0.89 -5.70 -24.93
CA ASP A 35 -2.13 -4.95 -24.78
C ASP A 35 -2.31 -4.57 -23.31
N ILE A 36 -2.49 -3.28 -23.01
CA ILE A 36 -2.53 -2.77 -21.63
C ILE A 36 -3.91 -2.19 -21.36
N THR A 37 -4.63 -2.79 -20.41
CA THR A 37 -5.89 -2.28 -19.89
C THR A 37 -5.65 -1.60 -18.54
N TYR A 38 -6.24 -0.42 -18.32
CA TYR A 38 -6.21 0.27 -17.03
C TYR A 38 -7.57 0.16 -16.33
N TYR A 39 -7.55 -0.25 -15.07
CA TYR A 39 -8.73 -0.27 -14.21
C TYR A 39 -8.46 0.54 -12.93
N ASN A 40 -9.01 1.75 -12.88
CA ASN A 40 -9.07 2.52 -11.64
C ASN A 40 -10.28 2.07 -10.83
N ILE A 41 -10.05 1.51 -9.65
CA ILE A 41 -11.11 1.11 -8.72
C ILE A 41 -11.82 2.38 -8.25
N GLN A 42 -13.14 2.42 -8.38
CA GLN A 42 -13.95 3.53 -7.90
C GLN A 42 -15.02 3.01 -6.93
N LEU A 43 -15.27 3.76 -5.86
CA LEU A 43 -16.41 3.52 -4.98
C LEU A 43 -17.65 4.22 -5.53
N LYS A 44 -18.84 3.68 -5.26
CA LYS A 44 -20.08 4.43 -5.54
C LYS A 44 -20.16 5.71 -4.71
N GLU A 45 -19.65 5.65 -3.48
CA GLU A 45 -19.44 6.79 -2.58
C GLU A 45 -17.96 6.85 -2.19
N ASP A 46 -17.19 7.65 -2.94
CA ASP A 46 -15.75 7.79 -2.70
C ASP A 46 -15.44 8.71 -1.52
N PHE A 47 -14.21 8.61 -1.02
CA PHE A 47 -13.70 9.44 0.06
C PHE A 47 -13.30 10.81 -0.48
N PRO A 48 -13.67 11.91 0.20
CA PRO A 48 -13.28 13.24 -0.22
C PRO A 48 -11.77 13.40 -0.16
N PHE A 49 -11.22 14.23 -1.05
CA PHE A 49 -9.87 14.72 -0.96
C PHE A 49 -9.83 16.22 -1.29
N PRO A 50 -9.22 17.07 -0.45
CA PRO A 50 -8.64 16.79 0.86
C PRO A 50 -9.68 16.29 1.89
N TRP A 51 -9.22 15.63 2.94
CA TRP A 51 -10.07 15.04 3.98
C TRP A 51 -10.45 16.11 4.99
N PRO A 52 -11.77 16.33 5.22
CA PRO A 52 -12.23 17.04 6.39
C PRO A 52 -11.67 16.41 7.68
N GLY A 53 -11.42 17.23 8.70
CA GLY A 53 -10.66 16.81 9.89
C GLY A 53 -11.28 15.64 10.68
N ASP A 54 -12.59 15.44 10.57
CA ASP A 54 -13.34 14.33 11.14
C ASP A 54 -13.28 13.07 10.27
N VAL A 55 -13.31 13.19 8.94
CA VAL A 55 -13.26 12.06 7.99
C VAL A 55 -12.02 11.21 8.21
N PHE A 56 -10.86 11.80 8.51
CA PHE A 56 -9.63 11.06 8.81
C PHE A 56 -9.82 10.06 9.93
N PHE A 57 -10.05 10.54 11.15
CA PHE A 57 -10.18 9.63 12.27
C PHE A 57 -11.44 8.77 12.16
N ASN A 58 -12.52 9.27 11.58
CA ASN A 58 -13.76 8.52 11.47
C ASN A 58 -13.69 7.34 10.47
N THR A 59 -12.76 7.36 9.51
CA THR A 59 -12.54 6.26 8.54
C THR A 59 -11.70 5.11 9.11
N PHE A 60 -10.96 5.37 10.18
CA PHE A 60 -10.06 4.40 10.82
C PHE A 60 -10.70 3.03 11.11
N PRO A 61 -11.84 2.93 11.82
CA PRO A 61 -12.32 1.63 12.29
C PRO A 61 -12.72 0.71 11.13
N GLU A 62 -13.46 1.21 10.14
CA GLU A 62 -13.83 0.43 8.93
C GLU A 62 -12.60 0.05 8.12
N SER A 63 -11.66 0.97 7.93
CA SER A 63 -10.43 0.71 7.17
C SER A 63 -9.59 -0.39 7.82
N TYR A 64 -9.38 -0.30 9.14
CA TYR A 64 -8.58 -1.28 9.86
C TYR A 64 -9.24 -2.67 9.93
N LEU A 65 -10.56 -2.70 10.15
CA LEU A 65 -11.36 -3.93 10.17
C LEU A 65 -11.65 -4.47 8.76
N GLN A 66 -11.22 -3.77 7.71
CA GLN A 66 -11.38 -4.19 6.32
C GLN A 66 -12.86 -4.37 5.95
N ILE A 67 -13.71 -3.44 6.40
CA ILE A 67 -15.13 -3.42 6.06
C ILE A 67 -15.26 -2.82 4.65
N PRO A 68 -15.76 -3.58 3.65
CA PRO A 68 -15.86 -3.10 2.29
C PRO A 68 -16.98 -2.07 2.14
N ARG A 69 -16.90 -1.32 1.04
CA ARG A 69 -17.95 -0.45 0.50
C ARG A 69 -18.29 -0.88 -0.93
N GLU A 70 -19.41 -0.43 -1.45
CA GLU A 70 -19.80 -0.72 -2.83
C GLU A 70 -18.83 -0.05 -3.82
N ILE A 71 -18.32 -0.85 -4.76
CA ILE A 71 -17.53 -0.37 -5.90
C ILE A 71 -18.43 -0.13 -7.11
N ILE A 72 -17.99 0.73 -8.01
CA ILE A 72 -18.45 0.74 -9.38
C ILE A 72 -17.89 -0.52 -10.06
N PRO A 73 -18.73 -1.37 -10.68
CA PRO A 73 -18.28 -2.56 -11.38
C PRO A 73 -17.19 -2.25 -12.43
N PRO A 74 -16.21 -3.14 -12.64
CA PRO A 74 -15.31 -3.03 -13.79
C PRO A 74 -16.09 -3.05 -15.11
N SER A 75 -15.55 -2.40 -16.14
CA SER A 75 -16.15 -2.42 -17.47
C SER A 75 -16.09 -3.81 -18.11
N GLU A 76 -16.91 -4.05 -19.13
CA GLU A 76 -16.86 -5.29 -19.92
C GLU A 76 -15.48 -5.50 -20.57
N GLU A 77 -14.78 -4.44 -20.96
CA GLU A 77 -13.41 -4.54 -21.46
C GLU A 77 -12.47 -5.15 -20.42
N VAL A 78 -12.65 -4.80 -19.13
CA VAL A 78 -11.83 -5.35 -18.06
C VAL A 78 -12.17 -6.82 -17.81
N LEU A 79 -13.46 -7.18 -17.82
CA LEU A 79 -13.95 -8.52 -17.45
C LEU A 79 -13.82 -9.56 -18.58
N SER A 80 -13.90 -9.13 -19.85
CA SER A 80 -13.90 -10.04 -20.99
C SER A 80 -12.51 -10.55 -21.41
N LYS A 81 -11.43 -10.02 -20.82
CA LYS A 81 -10.05 -10.38 -21.16
C LYS A 81 -9.45 -11.31 -20.09
N LYS A 82 -8.69 -12.30 -20.54
CA LYS A 82 -7.74 -13.02 -19.69
C LYS A 82 -6.40 -12.28 -19.69
N TYR A 83 -5.89 -12.00 -18.50
CA TYR A 83 -4.62 -11.30 -18.33
C TYR A 83 -3.46 -12.26 -18.08
N ASP A 84 -2.31 -11.93 -18.65
CA ASP A 84 -1.06 -12.66 -18.50
C ASP A 84 -0.21 -12.10 -17.33
N LEU A 85 -0.46 -10.84 -16.95
CA LEU A 85 0.19 -10.15 -15.84
C LEU A 85 -0.73 -9.05 -15.29
N ILE A 86 -0.73 -8.88 -13.96
CA ILE A 86 -1.44 -7.81 -13.28
C ILE A 86 -0.45 -6.95 -12.49
N LEU A 87 -0.45 -5.65 -12.77
CA LEU A 87 0.21 -4.63 -11.95
C LEU A 87 -0.83 -4.08 -10.97
N PHE A 88 -0.70 -4.43 -9.69
CA PHE A 88 -1.71 -4.17 -8.66
C PHE A 88 -1.27 -3.05 -7.72
N GLY A 89 -1.67 -1.82 -8.04
CA GLY A 89 -1.45 -0.63 -7.24
C GLY A 89 -2.40 -0.54 -6.04
N TYR A 90 -1.87 -0.47 -4.82
CA TYR A 90 -2.69 -0.25 -3.62
C TYR A 90 -2.12 0.81 -2.67
N GLN A 91 -3.02 1.54 -2.01
CA GLN A 91 -2.70 2.48 -0.94
C GLN A 91 -2.89 1.82 0.43
N VAL A 92 -2.13 2.31 1.41
CA VAL A 92 -2.20 1.84 2.80
C VAL A 92 -2.91 2.87 3.66
N TRP A 93 -4.03 2.49 4.27
CA TRP A 93 -4.72 3.27 5.30
C TRP A 93 -4.69 2.49 6.60
N TYR A 94 -4.23 3.15 7.67
CA TYR A 94 -4.19 2.56 9.02
C TYR A 94 -3.57 1.15 9.07
N LEU A 95 -2.40 0.96 8.45
CA LEU A 95 -1.64 -0.31 8.42
C LEU A 95 -2.36 -1.47 7.68
N THR A 96 -3.27 -1.13 6.77
CA THR A 96 -4.16 -2.04 6.05
C THR A 96 -4.35 -1.55 4.61
N PRO A 97 -4.66 -2.42 3.63
CA PRO A 97 -5.04 -1.92 2.30
C PRO A 97 -6.26 -1.00 2.44
N SER A 98 -6.29 0.09 1.66
CA SER A 98 -7.37 1.07 1.72
C SER A 98 -8.74 0.44 1.49
N ILE A 99 -9.81 1.11 1.93
CA ILE A 99 -11.18 0.59 1.78
C ILE A 99 -11.50 0.25 0.32
N PRO A 100 -11.23 1.11 -0.68
CA PRO A 100 -11.44 0.76 -2.10
C PRO A 100 -10.75 -0.54 -2.53
N ILE A 101 -9.51 -0.76 -2.09
CA ILE A 101 -8.74 -1.96 -2.40
C ILE A 101 -9.38 -3.19 -1.74
N ILE A 102 -9.77 -3.09 -0.48
CA ILE A 102 -10.47 -4.17 0.23
C ILE A 102 -11.83 -4.45 -0.40
N SER A 103 -12.56 -3.42 -0.80
CA SER A 103 -13.84 -3.55 -1.50
C SER A 103 -13.70 -4.33 -2.80
N PHE A 104 -12.67 -4.02 -3.60
CA PHE A 104 -12.34 -4.80 -4.79
C PHE A 104 -12.00 -6.24 -4.44
N LEU A 105 -11.04 -6.47 -3.53
CA LEU A 105 -10.58 -7.83 -3.17
C LEU A 105 -11.68 -8.72 -2.57
N LYS A 106 -12.73 -8.12 -1.98
CA LYS A 106 -13.90 -8.84 -1.43
C LYS A 106 -15.08 -8.93 -2.40
N SER A 107 -14.95 -8.35 -3.60
CA SER A 107 -15.96 -8.45 -4.66
C SER A 107 -15.84 -9.76 -5.42
N GLY A 108 -16.91 -10.16 -6.13
CA GLY A 108 -16.85 -11.29 -7.06
C GLY A 108 -15.89 -11.06 -8.24
N TYR A 109 -15.68 -9.80 -8.64
CA TYR A 109 -14.81 -9.46 -9.77
C TYR A 109 -13.34 -9.76 -9.51
N ALA A 110 -12.88 -9.64 -8.25
CA ALA A 110 -11.48 -9.89 -7.94
C ALA A 110 -11.10 -11.36 -8.13
N GLU A 111 -12.01 -12.30 -7.84
CA GLU A 111 -11.76 -13.72 -8.13
C GLU A 111 -11.67 -13.98 -9.62
N GLU A 112 -12.61 -13.44 -10.41
CA GLU A 112 -12.62 -13.57 -11.87
C GLU A 112 -11.34 -13.02 -12.52
N ILE A 113 -10.87 -11.86 -12.05
CA ILE A 113 -9.71 -11.16 -12.63
C ILE A 113 -8.37 -11.75 -12.16
N LEU A 114 -8.23 -12.04 -10.86
CA LEU A 114 -6.92 -12.34 -10.26
C LEU A 114 -6.56 -13.83 -10.27
N LYS A 115 -7.55 -14.72 -10.39
CA LYS A 115 -7.34 -16.17 -10.28
C LYS A 115 -6.33 -16.69 -11.30
N ASP A 116 -5.37 -17.47 -10.81
CA ASP A 116 -4.29 -18.08 -11.58
C ASP A 116 -3.36 -17.11 -12.33
N THR A 117 -3.49 -15.81 -12.10
CA THR A 117 -2.75 -14.76 -12.81
C THR A 117 -1.53 -14.29 -12.01
N PRO A 118 -0.36 -14.10 -12.65
CA PRO A 118 0.78 -13.43 -12.03
C PRO A 118 0.45 -11.99 -11.60
N VAL A 119 0.74 -11.63 -10.36
CA VAL A 119 0.49 -10.31 -9.79
C VAL A 119 1.80 -9.70 -9.26
N VAL A 120 2.08 -8.46 -9.64
CA VAL A 120 3.08 -7.61 -9.01
C VAL A 120 2.35 -6.55 -8.20
N THR A 121 2.52 -6.55 -6.87
CA THR A 121 1.92 -5.53 -6.02
C THR A 121 2.78 -4.28 -5.98
N ILE A 122 2.16 -3.11 -6.04
CA ILE A 122 2.82 -1.81 -6.06
C ILE A 122 2.16 -0.95 -5.00
N SER A 123 2.95 -0.42 -4.06
CA SER A 123 2.47 0.52 -3.06
C SER A 123 3.35 1.74 -2.99
N ALA A 124 2.71 2.86 -2.65
CA ALA A 124 3.37 4.13 -2.39
C ALA A 124 2.79 4.69 -1.09
N THR A 125 3.61 4.79 -0.05
CA THR A 125 3.13 5.05 1.31
C THR A 125 4.02 6.04 2.04
N ARG A 126 3.61 6.42 3.25
CA ARG A 126 4.46 7.17 4.16
C ARG A 126 5.71 6.36 4.50
N ASN A 127 5.60 5.38 5.39
CA ASN A 127 6.76 4.60 5.82
C ASN A 127 6.39 3.26 6.48
N MET A 128 5.10 2.94 6.51
CA MET A 128 4.55 1.75 7.17
C MET A 128 3.55 1.07 6.24
N TRP A 129 4.01 0.02 5.57
CA TRP A 129 3.27 -0.74 4.57
C TRP A 129 3.31 -2.26 4.83
N MET A 130 4.18 -2.72 5.73
CA MET A 130 4.57 -4.14 5.81
C MET A 130 3.40 -5.03 6.21
N LEU A 131 2.67 -4.69 7.28
CA LEU A 131 1.49 -5.44 7.69
C LEU A 131 0.33 -5.30 6.71
N SER A 132 0.24 -4.19 5.98
CA SER A 132 -0.74 -4.05 4.91
C SER A 132 -0.46 -5.04 3.78
N GLN A 133 0.81 -5.20 3.40
CA GLN A 133 1.20 -6.19 2.39
C GLN A 133 0.95 -7.62 2.89
N GLU A 134 1.20 -7.92 4.16
CA GLU A 134 0.91 -9.24 4.73
C GLU A 134 -0.60 -9.55 4.67
N LYS A 135 -1.47 -8.58 4.96
CA LYS A 135 -2.92 -8.73 4.77
C LYS A 135 -3.27 -8.93 3.29
N LEU A 136 -2.65 -8.17 2.37
CA LEU A 136 -2.88 -8.31 0.93
C LEU A 136 -2.48 -9.70 0.40
N LYS A 137 -1.33 -10.23 0.84
CA LYS A 137 -0.88 -11.59 0.50
C LYS A 137 -1.90 -12.66 0.86
N VAL A 138 -2.60 -12.51 1.98
CA VAL A 138 -3.68 -13.44 2.39
C VAL A 138 -4.82 -13.40 1.37
N TYR A 139 -5.28 -12.23 0.94
CA TYR A 139 -6.32 -12.14 -0.09
C TYR A 139 -5.86 -12.73 -1.42
N LEU A 140 -4.66 -12.37 -1.89
CA LEU A 140 -4.13 -12.88 -3.14
C LEU A 140 -4.03 -14.42 -3.13
N LYS A 141 -3.57 -15.00 -2.01
CA LYS A 141 -3.54 -16.46 -1.84
C LYS A 141 -4.94 -17.07 -1.89
N ASN A 142 -5.91 -16.49 -1.18
CA ASN A 142 -7.29 -17.00 -1.15
C ASN A 142 -7.97 -16.91 -2.53
N LEU A 143 -7.64 -15.88 -3.31
CA LEU A 143 -8.11 -15.68 -4.68
C LEU A 143 -7.30 -16.49 -5.71
N GLN A 144 -6.37 -17.33 -5.27
CA GLN A 144 -5.48 -18.15 -6.12
C GLN A 144 -4.64 -17.30 -7.10
N ALA A 145 -4.38 -16.04 -6.76
CA ALA A 145 -3.49 -15.17 -7.51
C ALA A 145 -2.02 -15.51 -7.22
N LYS A 146 -1.17 -15.43 -8.24
CA LYS A 146 0.25 -15.78 -8.13
C LYS A 146 1.06 -14.51 -7.87
N LEU A 147 1.26 -14.15 -6.61
CA LEU A 147 2.13 -13.02 -6.27
C LEU A 147 3.57 -13.33 -6.70
N VAL A 148 4.08 -12.59 -7.70
CA VAL A 148 5.42 -12.79 -8.28
C VAL A 148 6.39 -11.64 -7.99
N GLY A 149 5.86 -10.48 -7.57
CA GLY A 149 6.68 -9.32 -7.22
C GLY A 149 5.97 -8.37 -6.27
N ASN A 150 6.74 -7.59 -5.53
CA ASN A 150 6.26 -6.54 -4.64
C ASN A 150 7.21 -5.34 -4.69
N ILE A 151 6.62 -4.16 -4.89
CA ILE A 151 7.26 -2.86 -4.89
C ILE A 151 6.58 -2.02 -3.81
N ALA A 152 7.37 -1.43 -2.91
CA ALA A 152 6.88 -0.59 -1.83
C ALA A 152 7.76 0.67 -1.71
N LEU A 153 7.31 1.72 -2.39
CA LEU A 153 7.93 3.04 -2.34
C LEU A 153 7.43 3.79 -1.11
N VAL A 154 8.32 4.53 -0.47
CA VAL A 154 8.05 5.18 0.82
C VAL A 154 8.55 6.62 0.81
N ASP A 155 7.88 7.47 1.57
CA ASP A 155 8.44 8.74 2.02
C ASP A 155 9.70 8.47 2.86
N ARG A 156 10.83 9.00 2.41
CA ARG A 156 12.13 8.76 3.04
C ARG A 156 12.47 9.73 4.17
N HIS A 157 11.67 10.77 4.40
CA HIS A 157 11.84 11.64 5.57
C HIS A 157 11.78 10.85 6.90
N ASP A 158 12.26 11.47 7.98
CA ASP A 158 12.11 10.89 9.30
C ASP A 158 10.62 10.75 9.68
N ASN A 159 10.32 9.86 10.62
CA ASN A 159 8.94 9.50 10.93
C ASN A 159 8.09 10.68 11.42
N TYR A 160 8.67 11.69 12.08
CA TYR A 160 7.90 12.81 12.62
C TYR A 160 7.64 13.87 11.56
N THR A 161 8.67 14.25 10.79
CA THR A 161 8.50 15.13 9.63
C THR A 161 7.47 14.55 8.67
N SER A 162 7.58 13.25 8.39
CA SER A 162 6.67 12.53 7.51
C SER A 162 5.22 12.46 8.05
N VAL A 163 5.01 12.44 9.38
CA VAL A 163 3.67 12.58 9.98
C VAL A 163 3.10 13.97 9.75
N LEU A 164 3.91 15.03 9.91
CA LEU A 164 3.44 16.39 9.72
C LEU A 164 3.11 16.68 8.25
N THR A 165 3.97 16.26 7.33
CA THR A 165 3.75 16.47 5.89
C THR A 165 2.55 15.68 5.38
N ILE A 166 2.35 14.42 5.81
CA ILE A 166 1.16 13.65 5.39
C ILE A 166 -0.14 14.23 5.95
N LEU A 167 -0.15 14.71 7.20
CA LEU A 167 -1.33 15.34 7.78
C LEU A 167 -1.67 16.64 7.04
N ARG A 168 -0.66 17.48 6.73
CA ARG A 168 -0.83 18.65 5.88
C ARG A 168 -1.43 18.24 4.55
N TRP A 169 -0.82 17.30 3.85
CA TRP A 169 -1.26 16.91 2.51
C TRP A 169 -2.68 16.35 2.50
N LEU A 170 -3.01 15.42 3.40
CA LEU A 170 -4.34 14.81 3.45
C LEU A 170 -5.43 15.81 3.85
N THR A 171 -5.14 16.80 4.71
CA THR A 171 -6.18 17.73 5.21
C THR A 171 -6.30 19.02 4.41
N THR A 172 -5.23 19.46 3.75
CA THR A 172 -5.19 20.72 2.98
C THR A 172 -5.01 20.54 1.49
N GLY A 173 -4.64 19.34 1.03
CA GLY A 173 -4.25 19.09 -0.36
C GLY A 173 -2.82 19.54 -0.68
N GLN A 174 -2.11 20.19 0.23
CA GLN A 174 -0.78 20.74 -0.02
C GLN A 174 0.33 19.67 0.05
N LYS A 175 0.62 19.04 -1.11
CA LYS A 175 1.78 18.13 -1.29
C LYS A 175 3.10 18.89 -1.15
N GLU A 176 3.20 20.03 -1.84
CA GLU A 176 4.44 20.80 -1.99
C GLU A 176 5.04 21.28 -0.67
N LYS A 177 6.34 21.58 -0.72
CA LYS A 177 7.06 22.21 0.41
C LYS A 177 6.32 23.46 0.87
N SER A 178 6.18 23.61 2.19
CA SER A 178 5.49 24.74 2.81
C SER A 178 6.20 25.10 4.12
N GLY A 179 6.74 26.31 4.20
CA GLY A 179 7.57 26.76 5.31
C GLY A 179 8.79 25.85 5.54
N MET A 180 8.94 25.35 6.76
CA MET A 180 10.00 24.41 7.14
C MET A 180 9.71 22.95 6.78
N LEU A 181 8.45 22.62 6.44
CA LEU A 181 8.06 21.25 6.12
C LEU A 181 8.34 20.93 4.65
N PRO A 182 9.08 19.85 4.34
CA PRO A 182 9.36 19.45 2.97
C PRO A 182 8.10 18.99 2.24
N ALA A 183 8.24 18.57 0.98
CA ALA A 183 7.16 17.94 0.24
C ALA A 183 6.72 16.63 0.92
N ALA A 184 5.44 16.29 0.81
CA ALA A 184 4.86 15.09 1.40
C ALA A 184 4.90 13.90 0.42
N GLY A 185 5.04 12.69 0.95
CA GLY A 185 4.92 11.46 0.17
C GLY A 185 6.24 10.99 -0.43
N VAL A 186 6.14 10.17 -1.47
CA VAL A 186 7.32 9.67 -2.21
C VAL A 186 7.92 10.84 -3.00
N SER A 187 9.25 10.94 -3.04
CA SER A 187 9.91 12.05 -3.74
C SER A 187 9.68 11.97 -5.25
N ASP A 188 9.69 13.12 -5.92
CA ASP A 188 9.46 13.16 -7.37
C ASP A 188 10.58 12.42 -8.14
N GLU A 189 11.81 12.39 -7.62
CA GLU A 189 12.91 11.59 -8.17
C GLU A 189 12.62 10.09 -8.10
N GLU A 190 12.04 9.61 -6.99
CA GLU A 190 11.70 8.19 -6.82
C GLU A 190 10.44 7.82 -7.63
N ILE A 191 9.49 8.75 -7.78
CA ILE A 191 8.34 8.60 -8.69
C ILE A 191 8.80 8.53 -10.15
N ALA A 192 9.58 9.49 -10.62
CA ALA A 192 10.11 9.50 -11.98
C ALA A 192 11.02 8.29 -12.26
N GLY A 193 11.85 7.93 -11.28
CA GLY A 193 12.74 6.78 -11.35
C GLY A 193 12.05 5.42 -11.27
N SER A 194 10.74 5.35 -11.02
CA SER A 194 10.00 4.09 -10.90
C SER A 194 9.86 3.31 -12.21
N VAL A 195 10.08 3.96 -13.36
CA VAL A 195 10.11 3.32 -14.69
C VAL A 195 11.08 2.13 -14.73
N LYS A 196 12.21 2.23 -14.02
CA LYS A 196 13.22 1.16 -13.94
C LYS A 196 12.65 -0.17 -13.43
N TYR A 197 11.61 -0.14 -12.58
CA TYR A 197 10.98 -1.36 -12.09
C TYR A 197 10.13 -2.00 -13.18
N GLY A 198 9.50 -1.20 -14.05
CA GLY A 198 8.83 -1.67 -15.25
C GLY A 198 9.77 -2.41 -16.20
N ASP A 199 10.98 -1.87 -16.42
CA ASP A 199 11.99 -2.52 -17.28
C ASP A 199 12.41 -3.88 -16.73
N ILE A 200 12.57 -3.98 -15.41
CA ILE A 200 12.88 -5.24 -14.73
C ILE A 200 11.72 -6.24 -14.91
N ILE A 201 10.48 -5.83 -14.63
CA ILE A 201 9.31 -6.72 -14.76
C ILE A 201 9.15 -7.17 -16.21
N GLU A 202 9.25 -6.27 -17.19
CA GLU A 202 9.11 -6.59 -18.60
C GLU A 202 10.17 -7.60 -19.06
N LYS A 203 11.43 -7.44 -18.64
CA LYS A 203 12.50 -8.38 -18.97
C LYS A 203 12.16 -9.81 -18.51
N HIS A 204 11.69 -9.97 -17.27
CA HIS A 204 11.28 -11.26 -16.71
C HIS A 204 9.99 -11.80 -17.35
N PHE A 205 9.04 -10.92 -17.66
CA PHE A 205 7.78 -11.27 -18.30
C PHE A 205 7.97 -11.76 -19.74
N ARG A 206 8.88 -11.12 -20.48
CA ARG A 206 9.25 -11.52 -21.84
C ARG A 206 9.94 -12.87 -21.87
N SER A 207 10.81 -13.17 -20.90
CA SER A 207 11.49 -14.47 -20.80
C SER A 207 10.63 -15.58 -20.19
N ASN A 208 9.37 -15.29 -19.81
CA ASN A 208 8.48 -16.21 -19.09
C ASN A 208 9.10 -16.77 -17.79
N ASP A 209 10.01 -16.02 -17.14
CA ASP A 209 10.65 -16.45 -15.90
C ASP A 209 10.50 -15.37 -14.82
N MET A 210 9.57 -15.65 -13.91
CA MET A 210 9.27 -14.79 -12.76
C MET A 210 10.00 -15.22 -11.48
N SER A 211 10.75 -16.32 -11.50
CA SER A 211 11.32 -16.93 -10.28
C SER A 211 12.31 -16.00 -9.57
N HIS A 212 13.03 -15.17 -10.34
CA HIS A 212 14.03 -14.22 -9.86
C HIS A 212 13.58 -12.76 -9.88
N LEU A 213 12.31 -12.49 -10.23
CA LEU A 213 11.79 -11.12 -10.31
C LEU A 213 11.91 -10.37 -8.98
N GLN A 214 11.43 -10.98 -7.88
CA GLN A 214 11.45 -10.30 -6.58
C GLN A 214 12.87 -9.96 -6.07
N PRO A 215 13.85 -10.89 -6.10
CA PRO A 215 15.24 -10.56 -5.80
C PRO A 215 15.79 -9.38 -6.61
N ASP A 216 15.51 -9.32 -7.91
CA ASP A 216 16.01 -8.26 -8.79
C ASP A 216 15.33 -6.91 -8.52
N LEU A 217 14.03 -6.90 -8.23
CA LEU A 217 13.33 -5.71 -7.74
C LEU A 217 13.96 -5.18 -6.44
N VAL A 218 14.19 -6.06 -5.46
CA VAL A 218 14.80 -5.68 -4.17
C VAL A 218 16.21 -5.14 -4.36
N LYS A 219 17.03 -5.76 -5.21
CA LYS A 219 18.39 -5.32 -5.53
C LYS A 219 18.41 -3.91 -6.13
N ASN A 220 17.36 -3.54 -6.88
CA ASN A 220 17.20 -2.23 -7.52
C ASN A 220 16.43 -1.20 -6.68
N GLY A 221 16.19 -1.50 -5.40
CA GLY A 221 15.63 -0.55 -4.44
C GLY A 221 14.10 -0.54 -4.35
N ALA A 222 13.40 -1.53 -4.92
CA ALA A 222 11.94 -1.60 -4.90
C ALA A 222 11.33 -1.73 -3.50
N ILE A 223 12.13 -2.12 -2.50
CA ILE A 223 11.69 -2.29 -1.12
C ILE A 223 12.73 -1.76 -0.14
N GLU A 224 12.31 -0.84 0.72
CA GLU A 224 13.03 -0.46 1.94
C GLU A 224 12.33 -1.01 3.19
N ILE A 225 13.06 -1.73 4.03
CA ILE A 225 12.59 -2.17 5.37
C ILE A 225 13.38 -1.44 6.45
N ARG A 226 12.66 -0.61 7.22
CA ARG A 226 13.16 0.03 8.45
C ARG A 226 12.78 -0.83 9.66
N PRO A 227 13.72 -1.55 10.31
CA PRO A 227 13.38 -2.52 11.37
C PRO A 227 12.62 -1.93 12.57
N PHE A 228 12.88 -0.66 12.89
CA PHE A 228 12.15 0.07 13.92
C PHE A 228 10.65 0.16 13.58
N LEU A 229 10.32 0.55 12.35
CA LEU A 229 8.92 0.71 11.91
C LEU A 229 8.18 -0.62 11.87
N VAL A 230 8.86 -1.73 11.59
CA VAL A 230 8.27 -3.08 11.70
C VAL A 230 7.79 -3.37 13.13
N ARG A 231 8.49 -2.86 14.15
CA ARG A 231 8.06 -2.99 15.55
C ARG A 231 6.88 -2.07 15.87
N VAL A 232 6.96 -0.81 15.40
CA VAL A 232 5.89 0.17 15.57
C VAL A 232 4.58 -0.34 14.96
N GLU A 233 4.62 -0.86 13.73
CA GLU A 233 3.45 -1.45 13.07
C GLU A 233 2.84 -2.59 13.89
N LYS A 234 3.65 -3.52 14.42
CA LYS A 234 3.16 -4.65 15.21
C LYS A 234 2.45 -4.21 16.49
N VAL A 235 3.00 -3.20 17.17
CA VAL A 235 2.39 -2.64 18.38
C VAL A 235 1.11 -1.89 17.99
N GLY A 236 1.20 -1.03 16.98
CA GLY A 236 0.08 -0.28 16.42
C GLY A 236 -1.08 -1.17 16.00
N ASN A 237 -0.84 -2.28 15.32
CA ASN A 237 -1.88 -3.25 14.92
C ASN A 237 -2.65 -3.78 16.13
N LYS A 238 -1.97 -4.24 17.18
CA LYS A 238 -2.65 -4.76 18.39
C LYS A 238 -3.58 -3.73 19.02
N ILE A 239 -3.11 -2.50 19.12
CA ILE A 239 -3.87 -1.37 19.67
C ILE A 239 -5.02 -0.99 18.74
N PHE A 240 -4.77 -0.95 17.43
CA PHE A 240 -5.78 -0.61 16.44
C PHE A 240 -6.91 -1.62 16.43
N THR A 241 -6.62 -2.91 16.64
CA THR A 241 -7.65 -3.94 16.83
C THR A 241 -8.56 -3.63 18.00
N VAL A 242 -8.03 -3.17 19.15
CA VAL A 242 -8.87 -2.84 20.31
C VAL A 242 -9.73 -1.62 20.01
N TRP A 243 -9.12 -0.54 19.52
CA TRP A 243 -9.83 0.70 19.22
C TRP A 243 -10.89 0.53 18.14
N SER A 244 -10.57 -0.14 17.03
CA SER A 244 -11.49 -0.31 15.92
C SER A 244 -12.73 -1.11 16.35
N ASN A 245 -12.55 -2.22 17.08
CA ASN A 245 -13.66 -3.01 17.60
C ASN A 245 -14.48 -2.22 18.64
N LEU A 246 -13.83 -1.47 19.53
CA LEU A 246 -14.52 -0.65 20.52
C LEU A 246 -15.42 0.40 19.84
N ILE A 247 -14.91 1.06 18.80
CA ILE A 247 -15.63 2.11 18.06
C ILE A 247 -16.80 1.51 17.27
N ILE A 248 -16.61 0.40 16.54
CA ILE A 248 -17.68 -0.26 15.78
C ILE A 248 -18.80 -0.78 16.69
N ASN A 249 -18.45 -1.38 17.82
CA ASN A 249 -19.43 -2.00 18.72
C ASN A 249 -20.22 -0.99 19.55
N LYS A 250 -19.71 0.24 19.73
CA LYS A 250 -20.37 1.29 20.53
C LYS A 250 -20.78 2.48 19.65
N LYS A 251 -21.68 2.24 18.69
CA LYS A 251 -22.13 3.24 17.70
C LYS A 251 -22.58 4.57 18.33
N GLU A 252 -23.39 4.52 19.39
CA GLU A 252 -23.86 5.72 20.11
C GLU A 252 -22.73 6.57 20.69
N LYS A 253 -21.60 5.94 21.05
CA LYS A 253 -20.42 6.61 21.62
C LYS A 253 -19.34 6.88 20.57
N ARG A 254 -19.59 6.58 19.28
CA ARG A 254 -18.59 6.72 18.22
C ARG A 254 -17.96 8.11 18.16
N PRO A 255 -18.70 9.24 18.16
CA PRO A 255 -18.08 10.56 18.11
C PRO A 255 -17.10 10.80 19.27
N LEU A 256 -17.47 10.37 20.48
CA LEU A 256 -16.63 10.48 21.68
C LEU A 256 -15.40 9.57 21.60
N LEU A 257 -15.57 8.32 21.18
CA LEU A 257 -14.48 7.34 21.04
C LEU A 257 -13.49 7.75 19.95
N ILE A 258 -13.96 8.34 18.85
CA ILE A 258 -13.10 8.91 17.80
C ILE A 258 -12.27 10.07 18.34
N LYS A 259 -12.86 10.95 19.16
CA LYS A 259 -12.12 12.03 19.83
C LYS A 259 -11.03 11.49 20.75
N PHE A 260 -11.32 10.46 21.55
CA PHE A 260 -10.31 9.81 22.39
C PHE A 260 -9.23 9.10 21.56
N PHE A 261 -9.62 8.41 20.49
CA PHE A 261 -8.67 7.76 19.58
C PHE A 261 -7.74 8.78 18.93
N LYS A 262 -8.24 9.95 18.52
CA LYS A 262 -7.41 11.05 17.99
C LYS A 262 -6.33 11.47 18.99
N VAL A 263 -6.72 11.74 20.24
CA VAL A 263 -5.77 12.10 21.31
C VAL A 263 -4.76 10.97 21.53
N TYR A 264 -5.25 9.74 21.63
CA TYR A 264 -4.43 8.55 21.80
C TYR A 264 -3.40 8.40 20.68
N LEU A 265 -3.81 8.54 19.42
CA LEU A 265 -2.93 8.37 18.27
C LEU A 265 -1.84 9.43 18.25
N MET A 266 -2.18 10.68 18.56
CA MET A 266 -1.18 11.76 18.67
C MET A 266 -0.19 11.48 19.80
N THR A 267 -0.67 11.08 20.99
CA THR A 267 0.19 10.67 22.10
C THR A 267 1.08 9.48 21.72
N ALA A 268 0.55 8.50 21.00
CA ALA A 268 1.32 7.34 20.56
C ALA A 268 2.45 7.72 19.60
N ILE A 269 2.18 8.65 18.69
CA ILE A 269 3.19 9.13 17.74
C ILE A 269 4.26 9.95 18.47
N TRP A 270 3.89 10.95 19.27
CA TRP A 270 4.85 11.92 19.81
C TRP A 270 5.55 11.46 21.10
N ILE A 271 4.93 10.58 21.89
CA ILE A 271 5.43 10.16 23.21
C ILE A 271 5.82 8.68 23.21
N ILE A 272 4.96 7.79 22.72
CA ILE A 272 5.23 6.34 22.76
C ILE A 272 6.29 5.93 21.72
N SER A 273 6.25 6.48 20.51
CA SER A 273 7.22 6.16 19.45
C SER A 273 8.68 6.39 19.85
N PRO A 274 9.08 7.54 20.46
CA PRO A 274 10.44 7.73 20.97
C PRO A 274 10.85 6.65 21.99
N ILE A 275 9.96 6.27 22.91
CA ILE A 275 10.24 5.25 23.92
C ILE A 275 10.49 3.89 23.24
N VAL A 276 9.65 3.52 22.27
CA VAL A 276 9.84 2.30 21.48
C VAL A 276 11.14 2.35 20.68
N LEU A 277 11.55 3.53 20.20
CA LEU A 277 12.81 3.69 19.46
C LEU A 277 14.02 3.43 20.36
N VAL A 278 14.03 4.03 21.56
CA VAL A 278 15.11 3.80 22.55
C VAL A 278 15.21 2.32 22.89
N LEU A 279 14.09 1.67 23.23
CA LEU A 279 14.07 0.23 23.50
C LEU A 279 14.50 -0.60 22.28
N HIS A 280 14.13 -0.17 21.07
CA HIS A 280 14.54 -0.83 19.84
C HIS A 280 16.06 -0.77 19.67
N LEU A 281 16.67 0.41 19.87
CA LEU A 281 18.11 0.64 19.76
C LEU A 281 18.88 -0.22 20.77
N LEU A 282 18.51 -0.17 22.05
CA LEU A 282 19.14 -0.95 23.13
C LEU A 282 19.11 -2.45 22.87
N THR A 283 18.01 -2.95 22.29
CA THR A 283 17.84 -4.39 22.01
C THR A 283 18.36 -4.80 20.62
N THR A 284 18.96 -3.89 19.84
CA THR A 284 19.43 -4.17 18.48
C THR A 284 20.53 -5.22 18.41
N PRO A 285 21.61 -5.12 19.22
CA PRO A 285 22.70 -6.08 19.15
C PRO A 285 22.22 -7.51 19.46
N ILE A 286 21.36 -7.63 20.48
CA ILE A 286 20.84 -8.91 20.98
C ILE A 286 19.95 -9.61 19.93
N PHE A 287 19.12 -8.86 19.20
CA PHE A 287 18.15 -9.43 18.26
C PHE A 287 18.55 -9.28 16.78
N TRP A 288 19.82 -9.00 16.48
CA TRP A 288 20.26 -8.67 15.11
C TRP A 288 19.89 -9.76 14.09
N VAL A 289 20.24 -11.03 14.35
CA VAL A 289 19.96 -12.16 13.45
C VAL A 289 18.45 -12.30 13.17
N LYS A 290 17.64 -12.21 14.24
CA LYS A 290 16.17 -12.29 14.15
C LYS A 290 15.61 -11.15 13.29
N ARG A 291 16.16 -9.94 13.43
CA ARG A 291 15.75 -8.76 12.64
C ARG A 291 16.15 -8.89 11.18
N GLN A 292 17.33 -9.42 10.87
CA GLN A 292 17.75 -9.68 9.49
C GLN A 292 16.86 -10.73 8.81
N LYS A 293 16.55 -11.83 9.51
CA LYS A 293 15.60 -12.84 9.01
C LYS A 293 14.22 -12.23 8.75
N GLN A 294 13.75 -11.35 9.64
CA GLN A 294 12.49 -10.65 9.45
C GLN A 294 12.53 -9.68 8.26
N LYS A 295 13.62 -8.94 8.08
CA LYS A 295 13.83 -8.05 6.94
C LYS A 295 13.75 -8.83 5.62
N ARG A 296 14.50 -9.93 5.50
CA ARG A 296 14.49 -10.79 4.30
C ARG A 296 13.08 -11.34 4.01
N TYR A 297 12.36 -11.75 5.05
CA TYR A 297 10.97 -12.21 4.90
C TYR A 297 10.05 -11.11 4.35
N LEU A 298 10.12 -9.89 4.91
CA LEU A 298 9.27 -8.78 4.48
C LEU A 298 9.65 -8.21 3.11
N GLN A 299 10.91 -8.38 2.69
CA GLN A 299 11.34 -8.12 1.31
C GLN A 299 10.86 -9.21 0.33
N GLY A 300 10.37 -10.35 0.83
CA GLY A 300 9.88 -11.45 0.02
C GLY A 300 8.37 -11.41 -0.23
N ILE A 301 7.95 -12.24 -1.18
CA ILE A 301 6.56 -12.43 -1.60
C ILE A 301 5.84 -13.57 -0.87
N ASN A 302 6.59 -14.46 -0.20
CA ASN A 302 6.01 -15.60 0.50
C ASN A 302 5.15 -15.16 1.69
N LEU A 303 4.06 -15.91 1.91
CA LEU A 303 3.23 -15.83 3.11
C LEU A 303 3.66 -16.95 4.07
N LYS A 304 3.82 -16.62 5.35
CA LYS A 304 4.10 -17.59 6.42
C LYS A 304 2.92 -18.51 6.72
#